data_AF-A0A8T2E9A0-F1
#
_entry.id   AF-A0A8T2E9A0-F1
#
_cell.length_a   1.000
_cell.length_b   1.000
_cell.length_c   1.000
_cell.angle_alpha   90.00
_cell.angle_beta   90.00
_cell.angle_gamma   90.00
#
_symmetry.space_group_name_H-M   'P 1'
#
loop_
_entity.id
_entity.type
_entity.pdbx_description
1 polymer ?
#
loop_
_entity_poly.entity_id
_entity_poly.type
_entity_poly.pdbx_seq_one_letter_code
_entity_poly.pdbx_strand_id
1 'polypeptide(L)'
;MWWPANLVQVSLFRALHEKEERTKGGLTRTQFFVIAFVCSFAYYVFPGYLFQIMTSLSWVCWFFPSSVMAQQIGSGLHGLGVGAIGLDWSTISSYLGSPLASPWFATANVGVGFVLVIYVLVPICYWLDVYKAKTFPIFSSSLFSSQGSKYNITSIIDSNFHLDLPAYERQGPLYLCTFFAISYGVGFAALSATIMHVALFHGREIWEQSKESFKEKKLDVHARLMQRYKQVPEWWFWCILVTNVGATIFACEYYNDQLQLPWWGVLLACTVAIIFTLPIGIITAITNQAPGLNIITEYIIGYIYPGYPVANMCFKVYGYISMQQAITFLQDFKLGHYMKIPPRTMFMAQIVGTLISCFVYLTTAWWLMETIPNICDSVTNSVWTCPSDKVFYDASVIWGLIGPRRIFGDLGLYKSVNWFFLVGAIAPILVWIASRMFPRQEWIKLINMPVLISATSSMPPATAVNYTTWVLAGFLSGFVVFRYRPNLWQRYNYVLSGALDAGLAFMGVLLYMCLGLENVSLDWWGNELDGCPLASCPTAPGIIVEGCPLYT
;
A
#
# COMPACT_ATOMS: atom_id res chain seq x y z
N MET A 1 -19.48 -7.15 -10.56
CA MET A 1 -18.12 -7.25 -10.00
C MET A 1 -18.13 -8.16 -8.78
N TRP A 2 -17.04 -8.87 -8.52
CA TRP A 2 -16.99 -10.07 -7.68
C TRP A 2 -16.14 -9.95 -6.40
N TRP A 3 -15.29 -8.94 -6.25
CA TRP A 3 -14.57 -8.59 -5.01
C TRP A 3 -13.85 -9.77 -4.33
N PRO A 4 -12.62 -10.12 -4.79
CA PRO A 4 -11.92 -11.33 -4.37
C PRO A 4 -11.65 -11.43 -2.86
N ALA A 5 -11.23 -10.35 -2.20
CA ALA A 5 -11.00 -10.33 -0.75
C ALA A 5 -12.21 -10.82 0.07
N ASN A 6 -13.42 -10.44 -0.33
CA ASN A 6 -14.63 -10.85 0.39
C ASN A 6 -14.87 -12.35 0.32
N LEU A 7 -14.40 -13.03 -0.73
CA LEU A 7 -14.55 -14.49 -0.84
C LEU A 7 -13.78 -15.23 0.24
N VAL A 8 -12.67 -14.67 0.72
CA VAL A 8 -11.93 -15.20 1.88
C VAL A 8 -12.83 -15.20 3.11
N GLN A 9 -13.44 -14.05 3.42
CA GLN A 9 -14.34 -13.89 4.56
C GLN A 9 -15.60 -14.75 4.42
N VAL A 10 -16.23 -14.78 3.23
CA VAL A 10 -17.38 -15.65 2.96
C VAL A 10 -17.04 -17.12 3.17
N SER A 11 -15.89 -17.57 2.66
CA SER A 11 -15.43 -18.95 2.80
C SER A 11 -15.18 -19.30 4.27
N LEU A 12 -14.56 -18.39 5.03
CA LEU A 12 -14.33 -18.54 6.46
C LEU A 12 -15.64 -18.63 7.24
N PHE A 13 -16.57 -17.68 7.05
CA PHE A 13 -17.85 -17.69 7.76
C PHE A 13 -18.68 -18.92 7.42
N ARG A 14 -18.68 -19.36 6.16
CA ARG A 14 -19.31 -20.62 5.77
C ARG A 14 -18.64 -21.83 6.42
N ALA A 15 -17.31 -21.88 6.46
CA ALA A 15 -16.58 -22.97 7.10
C ALA A 15 -16.84 -23.06 8.61
N LEU A 16 -17.15 -21.95 9.28
CA LEU A 16 -17.47 -21.92 10.71
C LEU A 16 -18.96 -22.17 11.00
N HIS A 17 -19.86 -21.80 10.08
CA HIS A 17 -21.31 -21.80 10.33
C HIS A 17 -22.07 -22.95 9.66
N GLU A 18 -21.64 -23.40 8.47
CA GLU A 18 -22.29 -24.49 7.76
C GLU A 18 -21.88 -25.84 8.35
N LYS A 19 -22.86 -26.70 8.68
CA LYS A 19 -22.61 -28.08 9.11
C LYS A 19 -22.24 -28.91 7.88
N GLU A 20 -20.96 -29.18 7.69
CA GLU A 20 -20.46 -30.02 6.60
C GLU A 20 -20.41 -31.50 7.02
N GLU A 21 -21.05 -32.39 6.25
CA GLU A 21 -20.90 -33.83 6.45
C GLU A 21 -19.50 -34.29 6.02
N ARG A 22 -18.85 -35.06 6.90
CA ARG A 22 -17.49 -35.53 6.66
C ARG A 22 -17.48 -36.62 5.58
N THR A 23 -16.96 -36.29 4.40
CA THR A 23 -16.59 -37.29 3.38
C THR A 23 -15.56 -38.28 3.94
N LYS A 24 -15.78 -39.59 3.75
CA LYS A 24 -14.85 -40.65 4.19
C LYS A 24 -13.44 -40.38 3.64
N GLY A 25 -12.45 -40.28 4.54
CA GLY A 25 -11.04 -40.02 4.21
C GLY A 25 -10.65 -38.55 4.00
N GLY A 26 -11.59 -37.60 4.10
CA GLY A 26 -11.33 -36.16 3.98
C GLY A 26 -11.40 -35.41 5.31
N LEU A 27 -10.76 -34.23 5.36
CA LEU A 27 -10.95 -33.23 6.41
C LEU A 27 -12.18 -32.37 6.09
N THR A 28 -12.89 -31.90 7.12
CA THR A 28 -13.89 -30.83 6.93
C THR A 28 -13.18 -29.48 6.78
N ARG A 29 -13.85 -28.47 6.20
CA ARG A 29 -13.28 -27.12 6.09
C ARG A 29 -12.93 -26.52 7.46
N THR A 30 -13.75 -26.76 8.48
CA THR A 30 -13.50 -26.31 9.86
C THR A 30 -12.28 -27.00 10.47
N GLN A 31 -12.14 -28.32 10.29
CA GLN A 31 -10.97 -29.06 10.77
C GLN A 31 -9.69 -28.57 10.12
N PHE A 32 -9.72 -28.37 8.79
CA PHE A 32 -8.60 -27.81 8.05
C PHE A 32 -8.23 -26.41 8.54
N PHE A 33 -9.24 -25.54 8.77
CA PHE A 33 -9.03 -24.20 9.33
C PHE A 33 -8.29 -24.25 10.66
N VAL A 34 -8.77 -25.06 11.62
CA VAL A 34 -8.15 -25.15 12.95
C VAL A 34 -6.72 -25.69 12.88
N ILE A 35 -6.46 -26.71 12.05
CA ILE A 35 -5.11 -27.24 11.85
C ILE A 35 -4.19 -26.16 11.28
N ALA A 36 -4.60 -25.50 10.19
CA ALA A 36 -3.81 -24.45 9.56
C ALA A 36 -3.58 -23.26 10.50
N PHE A 37 -4.58 -22.89 11.29
CA PHE A 37 -4.51 -21.84 12.30
C PHE A 37 -3.45 -22.16 13.36
N VAL A 38 -3.51 -23.36 13.96
CA VAL A 38 -2.55 -23.79 14.99
C VAL A 38 -1.14 -23.88 14.42
N CYS A 39 -0.99 -24.41 13.19
CA CYS A 39 0.30 -24.45 12.51
C CYS A 39 0.87 -23.04 12.27
N SER A 40 0.06 -22.09 11.80
CA SER A 40 0.48 -20.70 11.58
C SER A 40 0.86 -20.00 12.88
N PHE A 41 0.04 -20.21 13.93
CA PHE A 41 0.27 -19.66 15.27
C PHE A 41 1.62 -20.15 15.83
N ALA A 42 1.85 -21.47 15.80
CA ALA A 42 3.11 -22.05 16.27
C ALA A 42 4.31 -21.66 15.39
N TYR A 43 4.12 -21.59 14.07
CA TYR A 43 5.19 -21.23 13.14
C TYR A 43 5.66 -19.79 13.31
N TYR A 44 4.76 -18.84 13.60
CA TYR A 44 5.13 -17.43 13.69
C TYR A 44 6.08 -17.11 14.87
N VAL A 45 6.19 -17.99 15.87
CA VAL A 45 7.19 -17.87 16.96
C VAL A 45 8.62 -17.79 16.41
N PHE A 46 8.89 -18.48 15.31
CA PHE A 46 10.22 -18.49 14.68
C PHE A 46 10.55 -17.11 14.07
N PRO A 47 9.89 -16.65 13.00
CA PRO A 47 10.20 -15.36 12.38
C PRO A 47 9.87 -14.16 13.27
N GLY A 48 8.91 -14.28 14.19
CA GLY A 48 8.49 -13.17 15.06
C GLY A 48 9.42 -12.92 16.25
N TYR A 49 10.24 -13.89 16.66
CA TYR A 49 11.05 -13.77 17.88
C TYR A 49 12.38 -14.54 17.86
N LEU A 50 12.36 -15.83 17.53
CA LEU A 50 13.55 -16.69 17.64
C LEU A 50 14.55 -16.49 16.49
N PHE A 51 14.06 -16.32 15.26
CA PHE A 51 14.83 -16.25 14.01
C PHE A 51 14.25 -15.17 13.08
N GLN A 52 14.43 -13.91 13.43
CA GLN A 52 13.93 -12.79 12.61
C GLN A 52 14.54 -12.73 11.21
N ILE A 53 15.71 -13.34 10.97
CA ILE A 53 16.32 -13.47 9.64
C ILE A 53 15.42 -14.19 8.63
N MET A 54 14.46 -15.00 9.10
CA MET A 54 13.47 -15.67 8.23
C MET A 54 12.53 -14.68 7.53
N THR A 55 12.46 -13.43 8.00
CA THR A 55 11.70 -12.37 7.35
C THR A 55 12.36 -11.86 6.07
N SER A 56 13.70 -11.91 6.00
CA SER A 56 14.46 -11.55 4.81
C SER A 56 15.72 -12.39 4.69
N LEU A 57 15.63 -13.51 3.96
CA LEU A 57 16.78 -14.35 3.63
C LEU A 57 17.44 -13.86 2.35
N SER A 58 18.43 -12.97 2.51
CA SER A 58 19.23 -12.42 1.41
C SER A 58 20.53 -13.21 1.20
N TRP A 59 20.41 -14.45 0.72
CA TRP A 59 21.53 -15.37 0.54
C TRP A 59 22.68 -14.83 -0.32
N VAL A 60 22.40 -13.94 -1.27
CA VAL A 60 23.43 -13.27 -2.09
C VAL A 60 24.44 -12.50 -1.23
N CYS A 61 23.99 -11.88 -0.14
CA CYS A 61 24.87 -11.15 0.77
C CYS A 61 25.81 -12.08 1.55
N TRP A 62 25.39 -13.32 1.84
CA TRP A 62 26.24 -14.30 2.51
C TRP A 62 27.37 -14.80 1.62
N PHE A 63 27.13 -14.94 0.32
CA PHE A 63 28.16 -15.31 -0.65
C PHE A 63 29.15 -14.18 -0.93
N PHE A 64 28.70 -12.92 -0.84
CA PHE A 64 29.52 -11.72 -1.14
C PHE A 64 29.49 -10.69 0.00
N PRO A 65 30.08 -11.01 1.18
CA PRO A 65 29.97 -10.17 2.38
C PRO A 65 30.76 -8.85 2.29
N SER A 66 31.72 -8.71 1.37
CA SER A 66 32.55 -7.51 1.23
C SER A 66 32.14 -6.60 0.06
N SER A 67 31.24 -7.04 -0.83
CA SER A 67 30.89 -6.30 -2.04
C SER A 67 29.64 -5.45 -1.83
N VAL A 68 29.80 -4.12 -1.91
CA VAL A 68 28.68 -3.17 -1.84
C VAL A 68 27.67 -3.43 -2.95
N MET A 69 28.13 -3.64 -4.19
CA MET A 69 27.25 -3.91 -5.33
C MET A 69 26.44 -5.20 -5.14
N ALA A 70 27.07 -6.28 -4.68
CA ALA A 70 26.36 -7.54 -4.46
C ALA A 70 25.29 -7.40 -3.35
N GLN A 71 25.59 -6.66 -2.29
CA GLN A 71 24.62 -6.41 -1.22
C GLN A 71 23.49 -5.48 -1.64
N GLN A 72 23.76 -4.43 -2.43
CA GLN A 72 22.72 -3.57 -3.00
C GLN A 72 21.76 -4.35 -3.92
N ILE A 73 22.27 -5.32 -4.67
CA ILE A 73 21.46 -6.18 -5.54
C ILE A 73 20.69 -7.23 -4.74
N GLY A 74 21.35 -7.86 -3.77
CA GLY A 74 20.83 -9.01 -3.03
C GLY A 74 19.92 -8.68 -1.85
N SER A 75 20.14 -7.54 -1.18
CA SER A 75 19.41 -7.16 0.04
C SER A 75 17.92 -7.00 -0.21
N GLY A 76 17.11 -7.72 0.56
CA GLY A 76 15.65 -7.70 0.50
C GLY A 76 15.03 -6.49 1.19
N LEU A 77 15.70 -5.92 2.21
CA LEU A 77 15.20 -4.78 2.97
C LEU A 77 15.72 -3.43 2.48
N HIS A 78 17.00 -3.37 2.09
CA HIS A 78 17.72 -2.13 1.76
C HIS A 78 18.25 -2.10 0.33
N GLY A 79 17.89 -3.09 -0.50
CA GLY A 79 18.37 -3.24 -1.87
C GLY A 79 17.27 -3.63 -2.85
N LEU A 80 17.68 -4.22 -3.97
CA LEU A 80 16.79 -4.66 -5.04
C LEU A 80 16.10 -6.01 -4.73
N GLY A 81 16.61 -6.78 -3.77
CA GLY A 81 16.03 -8.04 -3.33
C GLY A 81 16.16 -9.20 -4.32
N VAL A 82 17.16 -9.20 -5.20
CA VAL A 82 17.39 -10.30 -6.14
C VAL A 82 17.73 -11.57 -5.37
N GLY A 83 16.80 -12.53 -5.37
CA GLY A 83 16.94 -13.79 -4.66
C GLY A 83 16.57 -13.71 -3.17
N ALA A 84 16.14 -12.55 -2.66
CA ALA A 84 15.66 -12.43 -1.29
C ALA A 84 14.27 -13.07 -1.14
N ILE A 85 14.11 -13.90 -0.10
CA ILE A 85 12.86 -14.62 0.19
C ILE A 85 12.54 -14.47 1.67
N GLY A 86 11.31 -14.06 1.99
CA GLY A 86 10.75 -14.14 3.33
C GLY A 86 10.00 -15.47 3.48
N LEU A 87 10.22 -16.20 4.57
CA LEU A 87 9.53 -17.47 4.81
C LEU A 87 8.31 -17.33 5.72
N ASP A 88 8.01 -16.13 6.18
CA ASP A 88 6.93 -15.86 7.10
C ASP A 88 5.70 -15.22 6.44
N TRP A 89 4.53 -15.53 7.01
CA TRP A 89 3.27 -15.00 6.50
C TRP A 89 3.14 -13.48 6.68
N SER A 90 3.83 -12.88 7.66
CA SER A 90 3.75 -11.44 7.91
C SER A 90 4.47 -10.62 6.82
N THR A 91 5.63 -11.07 6.36
CA THR A 91 6.34 -10.49 5.21
C THR A 91 5.53 -10.66 3.93
N ILE A 92 4.85 -11.81 3.77
CA ILE A 92 4.01 -12.08 2.59
C ILE A 92 2.78 -11.16 2.54
N SER A 93 2.03 -11.02 3.64
CA SER A 93 0.69 -10.41 3.61
C SER A 93 0.63 -8.92 4.01
N SER A 94 1.65 -8.39 4.69
CA SER A 94 1.64 -7.07 5.34
C SER A 94 1.24 -5.88 4.44
N TYR A 95 1.76 -5.79 3.21
CA TYR A 95 1.58 -4.59 2.37
C TYR A 95 0.64 -4.77 1.17
N LEU A 96 0.57 -5.97 0.59
CA LEU A 96 -0.27 -6.28 -0.58
C LEU A 96 -1.51 -7.10 -0.23
N GLY A 97 -1.73 -7.37 1.06
CA GLY A 97 -2.72 -8.32 1.54
C GLY A 97 -2.40 -9.75 1.12
N SER A 98 -3.36 -10.66 1.33
CA SER A 98 -3.15 -12.07 1.02
C SER A 98 -3.01 -12.32 -0.50
N PRO A 99 -1.89 -12.93 -0.97
CA PRO A 99 -1.73 -13.33 -2.36
C PRO A 99 -2.70 -14.46 -2.75
N LEU A 100 -3.20 -15.24 -1.78
CA LEU A 100 -4.17 -16.32 -1.99
C LEU A 100 -5.54 -15.78 -2.37
N ALA A 101 -5.87 -14.55 -1.94
CA ALA A 101 -7.13 -13.88 -2.25
C ALA A 101 -7.12 -13.27 -3.66
N SER A 102 -5.94 -12.83 -4.11
CA SER A 102 -5.78 -12.11 -5.37
C SER A 102 -5.80 -13.06 -6.57
N PRO A 103 -6.50 -12.72 -7.67
CA PRO A 103 -6.49 -13.55 -8.87
C PRO A 103 -5.11 -13.63 -9.51
N TRP A 104 -4.75 -14.77 -10.10
CA TRP A 104 -3.42 -14.99 -10.69
C TRP A 104 -3.03 -13.90 -11.71
N PHE A 105 -3.96 -13.48 -12.58
CA PHE A 105 -3.63 -12.44 -13.57
C PHE A 105 -3.25 -11.11 -12.89
N ALA A 106 -3.87 -10.76 -11.76
CA ALA A 106 -3.54 -9.55 -11.02
C ALA A 106 -2.16 -9.67 -10.36
N THR A 107 -1.88 -10.82 -9.74
CA THR A 107 -0.55 -11.16 -9.20
C THR A 107 0.53 -11.08 -10.27
N ALA A 108 0.27 -11.61 -11.46
CA ALA A 108 1.20 -11.55 -12.59
C ALA A 108 1.45 -10.11 -13.06
N ASN A 109 0.42 -9.26 -13.13
CA ASN A 109 0.59 -7.83 -13.47
C ASN A 109 1.46 -7.11 -12.42
N VAL A 110 1.20 -7.32 -11.13
CA VAL A 110 2.04 -6.76 -10.04
C VAL A 110 3.47 -7.27 -10.15
N GLY A 111 3.68 -8.57 -10.40
CA GLY A 111 5.02 -9.15 -10.54
C GLY A 111 5.81 -8.59 -11.73
N VAL A 112 5.17 -8.46 -12.89
CA VAL A 112 5.80 -7.81 -14.06
C VAL A 112 6.09 -6.34 -13.77
N GLY A 113 5.16 -5.62 -13.14
CA GLY A 113 5.36 -4.24 -12.71
C GLY A 113 6.55 -4.07 -11.78
N PHE A 114 6.64 -4.92 -10.76
CA PHE A 114 7.76 -4.97 -9.81
C PHE A 114 9.09 -5.20 -10.54
N VAL A 115 9.17 -6.19 -11.43
CA VAL A 115 10.39 -6.47 -12.21
C VAL A 115 10.79 -5.27 -13.07
N LEU A 116 9.84 -4.62 -13.75
CA LEU A 116 10.11 -3.46 -14.59
C LEU A 116 10.62 -2.26 -13.75
N VAL A 117 10.05 -2.01 -12.58
CA VAL A 117 10.48 -0.89 -11.74
C VAL A 117 11.81 -1.20 -11.06
N ILE A 118 11.87 -2.29 -10.29
CA ILE A 118 13.02 -2.60 -9.41
C ILE A 118 14.21 -3.18 -10.18
N TYR A 119 13.99 -4.01 -11.20
CA TYR A 119 15.10 -4.67 -11.92
C TYR A 119 15.45 -4.02 -13.26
N VAL A 120 14.66 -3.05 -13.74
CA VAL A 120 14.95 -2.34 -15.00
C VAL A 120 15.10 -0.84 -14.77
N LEU A 121 14.06 -0.13 -14.35
CA LEU A 121 14.10 1.34 -14.26
C LEU A 121 15.08 1.84 -13.19
N VAL A 122 15.03 1.29 -11.98
CA VAL A 122 15.89 1.70 -10.85
C VAL A 122 17.38 1.48 -11.18
N PRO A 123 17.79 0.28 -11.60
CA PRO A 123 19.09 0.01 -12.20
C PRO A 123 19.55 1.03 -13.22
N ILE A 124 18.78 1.22 -14.29
CA ILE A 124 19.16 2.09 -15.40
C ILE A 124 19.41 3.51 -14.89
N CYS A 125 18.52 4.05 -14.06
CA CYS A 125 18.69 5.39 -13.50
C CYS A 125 19.86 5.50 -12.52
N TYR A 126 20.10 4.48 -11.69
CA TYR A 126 21.17 4.49 -10.70
C TYR A 126 22.56 4.41 -11.36
N TRP A 127 22.75 3.48 -12.29
CA TRP A 127 24.05 3.29 -12.93
C TRP A 127 24.38 4.38 -13.96
N LEU A 128 23.38 4.97 -14.62
CA LEU A 128 23.53 6.18 -15.45
C LEU A 128 23.68 7.47 -14.63
N ASP A 129 23.66 7.37 -13.30
CA ASP A 129 23.82 8.49 -12.36
C ASP A 129 22.82 9.64 -12.58
N VAL A 130 21.59 9.29 -12.95
CA VAL A 130 20.51 10.28 -13.16
C VAL A 130 20.20 10.96 -11.83
N TYR A 131 20.25 12.29 -11.80
CA TYR A 131 20.09 13.11 -10.58
C TYR A 131 21.15 12.87 -9.48
N LYS A 132 22.39 12.49 -9.85
CA LYS A 132 23.46 12.16 -8.89
C LYS A 132 23.08 10.97 -8.00
N ALA A 133 22.39 9.99 -8.57
CA ALA A 133 21.89 8.81 -7.90
C ALA A 133 22.91 8.10 -7.02
N LYS A 134 24.18 8.01 -7.45
CA LYS A 134 25.23 7.26 -6.73
C LYS A 134 25.65 7.90 -5.41
N THR A 135 25.30 9.17 -5.19
CA THR A 135 25.54 9.90 -3.94
C THR A 135 24.65 9.38 -2.80
N PHE A 136 23.58 8.67 -3.12
CA PHE A 136 22.58 8.21 -2.16
C PHE A 136 22.47 6.68 -2.17
N PRO A 137 21.92 6.07 -1.10
CA PRO A 137 21.56 4.66 -1.12
C PRO A 137 20.59 4.34 -2.27
N ILE A 138 20.70 3.17 -2.89
CA ILE A 138 19.82 2.78 -4.01
C ILE A 138 18.34 2.69 -3.58
N PHE A 139 18.10 2.27 -2.34
CA PHE A 139 16.79 2.11 -1.74
C PHE A 139 16.75 2.77 -0.36
N SER A 140 15.94 3.83 -0.20
CA SER A 140 15.74 4.51 1.08
C SER A 140 14.45 5.34 1.06
N SER A 141 13.80 5.50 2.20
CA SER A 141 12.71 6.47 2.37
C SER A 141 13.18 7.85 2.83
N SER A 142 14.45 7.99 3.24
CA SER A 142 14.98 9.25 3.79
C SER A 142 15.27 10.30 2.72
N LEU A 143 15.31 11.56 3.15
CA LEU A 143 15.64 12.72 2.32
C LEU A 143 17.12 13.10 2.49
N PHE A 144 17.78 13.56 1.44
CA PHE A 144 19.23 13.78 1.42
C PHE A 144 19.62 15.19 0.97
N SER A 145 20.78 15.65 1.45
CA SER A 145 21.49 16.84 0.97
C SER A 145 22.33 16.52 -0.26
N SER A 146 22.89 17.53 -0.94
CA SER A 146 23.81 17.30 -2.07
C SER A 146 25.08 16.51 -1.72
N GLN A 147 25.40 16.39 -0.43
CA GLN A 147 26.60 15.70 0.08
C GLN A 147 26.31 14.25 0.52
N GLY A 148 25.09 13.74 0.31
CA GLY A 148 24.70 12.39 0.72
C GLY A 148 24.34 12.24 2.20
N SER A 149 24.44 13.31 2.99
CA SER A 149 23.98 13.33 4.38
C SER A 149 22.44 13.42 4.44
N LYS A 150 21.83 12.94 5.53
CA LYS A 150 20.40 13.14 5.78
C LYS A 150 20.08 14.65 5.78
N TYR A 151 19.00 15.02 5.12
CA TYR A 151 18.57 16.42 5.01
C TYR A 151 18.03 16.89 6.36
N ASN A 152 18.57 17.99 6.88
CA ASN A 152 18.07 18.57 8.12
C ASN A 152 16.79 19.37 7.81
N ILE A 153 15.64 18.84 8.24
CA ILE A 153 14.34 19.44 7.95
C ILE A 153 14.01 20.54 8.96
N THR A 154 14.46 20.42 10.22
CA THR A 154 14.16 21.41 11.26
C THR A 154 14.88 22.75 11.02
N SER A 155 15.96 22.77 10.24
CA SER A 155 16.69 24.00 9.88
C SER A 155 16.02 24.86 8.82
N ILE A 156 15.05 24.32 8.07
CA ILE A 156 14.32 25.05 7.00
C ILE A 156 12.89 25.40 7.40
N ILE A 157 12.52 25.16 8.65
CA ILE A 157 11.18 25.37 9.18
C ILE A 157 11.20 26.52 10.19
N ASP A 158 10.26 27.46 10.07
CA ASP A 158 10.05 28.53 11.06
C ASP A 158 9.25 28.04 12.29
N SER A 159 9.06 28.90 13.29
CA SER A 159 8.30 28.56 14.51
C SER A 159 6.82 28.23 14.26
N ASN A 160 6.29 28.52 13.07
CA ASN A 160 4.90 28.30 12.68
C ASN A 160 4.76 27.14 11.67
N PHE A 161 5.79 26.30 11.53
CA PHE A 161 5.85 25.18 10.58
C PHE A 161 5.80 25.60 9.09
N HIS A 162 6.19 26.83 8.76
CA HIS A 162 6.33 27.29 7.38
C HIS A 162 7.77 27.15 6.87
N LEU A 163 7.92 27.18 5.55
CA LEU A 163 9.22 27.14 4.90
C LEU A 163 9.95 28.48 5.04
N ASP A 164 11.12 28.45 5.67
CA ASP A 164 12.09 29.56 5.65
C ASP A 164 12.89 29.52 4.33
N LEU A 165 12.53 30.40 3.40
CA LEU A 165 13.18 30.50 2.08
C LEU A 165 14.69 30.82 2.19
N PRO A 166 15.12 31.86 2.92
CA PRO A 166 16.54 32.12 3.14
C PRO A 166 17.33 30.93 3.69
N ALA A 167 16.77 30.19 4.65
CA ALA A 167 17.43 29.00 5.20
C ALA A 167 17.53 27.87 4.16
N TYR A 168 16.45 27.65 3.40
CA TYR A 168 16.41 26.67 2.32
C TYR A 168 17.43 26.99 1.21
N GLU A 169 17.57 28.26 0.81
CA GLU A 169 18.54 28.67 -0.19
C GLU A 169 19.99 28.46 0.26
N ARG A 170 20.29 28.59 1.56
CA ARG A 170 21.62 28.31 2.13
C ARG A 170 21.94 26.83 2.19
N GLN A 171 20.95 26.01 2.58
CA GLN A 171 21.12 24.56 2.70
C GLN A 171 21.14 23.86 1.34
N GLY A 172 20.44 24.43 0.35
CA GLY A 172 20.36 23.92 -1.01
C GLY A 172 19.19 22.94 -1.22
N PRO A 173 19.05 22.47 -2.47
CA PRO A 173 17.91 21.65 -2.87
C PRO A 173 17.94 20.28 -2.22
N LEU A 174 16.74 19.73 -2.02
CA LEU A 174 16.52 18.41 -1.47
C LEU A 174 16.70 17.33 -2.55
N TYR A 175 17.40 16.26 -2.20
CA TYR A 175 17.61 15.10 -3.06
C TYR A 175 16.86 13.87 -2.54
N LEU A 176 16.31 13.11 -3.48
CA LEU A 176 15.64 11.84 -3.25
C LEU A 176 16.54 10.71 -3.75
N CYS A 177 16.47 9.55 -3.09
CA CYS A 177 17.11 8.36 -3.63
C CYS A 177 16.46 7.94 -4.96
N THR A 178 17.19 7.18 -5.77
CA THR A 178 16.74 6.78 -7.11
C THR A 178 15.43 6.01 -7.08
N PHE A 179 15.30 5.07 -6.15
CA PHE A 179 14.06 4.30 -5.99
C PHE A 179 12.87 5.20 -5.67
N PHE A 180 13.03 6.13 -4.72
CA PHE A 180 11.94 6.98 -4.27
C PHE A 180 11.49 7.97 -5.37
N ALA A 181 12.44 8.55 -6.11
CA ALA A 181 12.13 9.40 -7.26
C ALA A 181 11.36 8.64 -8.35
N ILE A 182 11.75 7.40 -8.67
CA ILE A 182 11.06 6.56 -9.65
C ILE A 182 9.69 6.12 -9.13
N SER A 183 9.56 5.77 -7.86
CA SER A 183 8.29 5.39 -7.24
C SER A 183 7.25 6.51 -7.36
N TYR A 184 7.65 7.77 -7.17
CA TYR A 184 6.76 8.92 -7.44
C TYR A 184 6.38 9.07 -8.91
N GLY A 185 7.34 8.92 -9.83
CA GLY A 185 7.05 8.94 -11.27
C GLY A 185 6.05 7.86 -11.68
N VAL A 186 6.30 6.62 -11.24
CA VAL A 186 5.41 5.49 -11.45
C VAL A 186 4.03 5.73 -10.84
N GLY A 187 3.96 6.37 -9.67
CA GLY A 187 2.71 6.82 -9.07
C GLY A 187 1.92 7.80 -9.95
N PHE A 188 2.59 8.80 -10.56
CA PHE A 188 1.97 9.69 -11.54
C PHE A 188 1.43 8.96 -12.78
N ALA A 189 2.20 7.98 -13.28
CA ALA A 189 1.77 7.14 -14.38
C ALA A 189 0.56 6.27 -13.99
N ALA A 190 0.51 5.72 -12.79
CA ALA A 190 -0.58 4.87 -12.33
C ALA A 190 -1.92 5.63 -12.26
N LEU A 191 -1.91 6.90 -11.85
CA LEU A 191 -3.11 7.74 -11.73
C LEU A 191 -3.75 8.00 -13.10
N SER A 192 -2.96 8.47 -14.05
CA SER A 192 -3.40 8.71 -15.43
C SER A 192 -3.79 7.41 -16.13
N ALA A 193 -3.05 6.32 -15.90
CA ALA A 193 -3.39 4.99 -16.39
C ALA A 193 -4.73 4.50 -15.86
N THR A 194 -5.04 4.74 -14.57
CA THR A 194 -6.30 4.33 -13.94
C THR A 194 -7.50 4.91 -14.66
N ILE A 195 -7.51 6.22 -14.88
CA ILE A 195 -8.60 6.91 -15.59
C ILE A 195 -8.72 6.38 -17.02
N MET A 196 -7.61 6.32 -17.75
CA MET A 196 -7.62 5.89 -19.16
C MET A 196 -8.01 4.42 -19.33
N HIS A 197 -7.54 3.54 -18.47
CA HIS A 197 -7.86 2.12 -18.53
C HIS A 197 -9.35 1.87 -18.25
N VAL A 198 -9.90 2.50 -17.21
CA VAL A 198 -11.33 2.37 -16.89
C VAL A 198 -12.18 2.96 -18.00
N ALA A 199 -11.83 4.12 -18.55
CA ALA A 199 -12.55 4.73 -19.66
C ALA A 199 -12.57 3.83 -20.92
N LEU A 200 -11.44 3.20 -21.26
CA LEU A 200 -11.30 2.40 -22.49
C LEU A 200 -11.89 0.99 -22.38
N PHE A 201 -11.67 0.30 -21.26
CA PHE A 201 -12.08 -1.09 -21.07
C PHE A 201 -13.48 -1.22 -20.46
N HIS A 202 -13.83 -0.33 -19.53
CA HIS A 202 -15.09 -0.39 -18.79
C HIS A 202 -16.04 0.76 -19.08
N GLY A 203 -15.63 1.82 -19.80
CA GLY A 203 -16.46 3.01 -20.03
C GLY A 203 -17.80 2.73 -20.68
N ARG A 204 -17.85 1.79 -21.64
CA ARG A 204 -19.10 1.36 -22.27
C ARG A 204 -20.01 0.63 -21.28
N GLU A 205 -19.46 -0.29 -20.49
CA GLU A 205 -20.23 -1.03 -19.48
C GLU A 205 -20.76 -0.08 -18.39
N ILE A 206 -19.95 0.88 -17.96
CA ILE A 206 -20.34 1.92 -17.01
C ILE A 206 -21.50 2.72 -17.59
N TRP A 207 -21.39 3.20 -18.83
CA TRP A 207 -22.45 3.99 -19.47
C TRP A 207 -23.77 3.21 -19.60
N GLU A 208 -23.69 1.96 -20.09
CA GLU A 208 -24.85 1.09 -20.24
C GLU A 208 -25.47 0.80 -18.87
N GLN A 209 -24.68 0.45 -17.85
CA GLN A 209 -25.20 0.19 -16.50
C GLN A 209 -25.73 1.44 -15.80
N SER A 210 -25.14 2.62 -16.01
CA SER A 210 -25.66 3.89 -15.51
C SER A 210 -27.03 4.16 -16.13
N LYS A 211 -27.16 4.07 -17.46
CA LYS A 211 -28.42 4.26 -18.17
C LYS A 211 -29.49 3.24 -17.77
N GLU A 212 -29.10 1.98 -17.58
CA GLU A 212 -29.98 0.92 -17.11
C GLU A 212 -30.33 1.04 -15.64
N SER A 213 -29.51 1.67 -14.79
CA SER A 213 -29.88 1.87 -13.37
C SER A 213 -31.00 2.91 -13.22
N PHE A 214 -31.13 3.81 -14.19
CA PHE A 214 -32.27 4.74 -14.30
C PHE A 214 -33.54 4.12 -14.91
N LYS A 215 -33.47 2.88 -15.42
CA LYS A 215 -34.63 2.14 -15.95
C LYS A 215 -34.85 0.89 -15.10
N GLU A 216 -36.09 0.52 -14.77
CA GLU A 216 -36.32 -0.65 -13.91
C GLU A 216 -35.70 -1.93 -14.50
N LYS A 217 -34.83 -2.56 -13.71
CA LYS A 217 -33.79 -3.51 -14.16
C LYS A 217 -34.27 -4.97 -14.22
N LYS A 218 -33.70 -5.77 -15.12
CA LYS A 218 -33.62 -7.24 -14.96
C LYS A 218 -32.60 -7.55 -13.85
N LEU A 219 -33.10 -7.99 -12.70
CA LEU A 219 -32.27 -8.28 -11.53
C LEU A 219 -31.62 -9.67 -11.62
N ASP A 220 -30.33 -9.73 -11.28
CA ASP A 220 -29.57 -10.97 -11.04
C ASP A 220 -30.23 -11.78 -9.90
N VAL A 221 -30.03 -13.10 -9.86
CA VAL A 221 -30.56 -14.03 -8.86
C VAL A 221 -30.22 -13.55 -7.45
N HIS A 222 -28.98 -13.12 -7.21
CA HIS A 222 -28.60 -12.61 -5.89
C HIS A 222 -29.35 -11.33 -5.52
N ALA A 223 -29.58 -10.45 -6.48
CA ALA A 223 -30.35 -9.21 -6.29
C ALA A 223 -31.85 -9.50 -6.07
N ARG A 224 -32.42 -10.46 -6.80
CA ARG A 224 -33.81 -10.91 -6.63
C ARG A 224 -34.05 -11.49 -5.24
N LEU A 225 -33.12 -12.32 -4.75
CA LEU A 225 -33.16 -12.84 -3.38
C LEU A 225 -33.07 -11.73 -2.32
N MET A 226 -32.35 -10.64 -2.62
CA MET A 226 -32.21 -9.50 -1.70
C MET A 226 -33.41 -8.56 -1.70
N GLN A 227 -34.33 -8.64 -2.68
CA GLN A 227 -35.54 -7.78 -2.74
C GLN A 227 -36.45 -7.96 -1.52
N ARG A 228 -36.36 -9.10 -0.82
CA ARG A 228 -37.10 -9.33 0.43
C ARG A 228 -36.71 -8.33 1.53
N TYR A 229 -35.48 -7.80 1.49
CA TYR A 229 -34.99 -6.88 2.50
C TYR A 229 -35.19 -5.42 2.09
N LYS A 230 -35.62 -4.59 3.05
CA LYS A 230 -35.74 -3.15 2.85
C LYS A 230 -34.37 -2.54 2.60
N GLN A 231 -34.24 -1.78 1.52
CA GLN A 231 -33.03 -1.02 1.23
C GLN A 231 -32.80 0.08 2.28
N VAL A 232 -31.55 0.55 2.36
CA VAL A 232 -31.17 1.68 3.19
C VAL A 232 -31.69 2.95 2.51
N PRO A 233 -32.46 3.80 3.22
CA PRO A 233 -32.91 5.07 2.64
C PRO A 233 -31.72 5.94 2.24
N GLU A 234 -31.77 6.55 1.05
CA GLU A 234 -30.68 7.39 0.56
C GLU A 234 -30.38 8.59 1.46
N TRP A 235 -31.41 9.12 2.15
CA TRP A 235 -31.24 10.25 3.07
C TRP A 235 -30.31 9.94 4.26
N TRP A 236 -30.14 8.67 4.65
CA TRP A 236 -29.18 8.28 5.70
C TRP A 236 -27.75 8.66 5.28
N PHE A 237 -27.41 8.39 4.01
CA PHE A 237 -26.11 8.72 3.45
C PHE A 237 -25.92 10.24 3.33
N TRP A 238 -26.93 10.96 2.85
CA TRP A 238 -26.88 12.42 2.76
C TRP A 238 -26.72 13.09 4.12
N CYS A 239 -27.42 12.61 5.16
CA CYS A 239 -27.26 13.13 6.52
C CYS A 239 -25.83 12.94 7.03
N ILE A 240 -25.24 11.75 6.86
CA ILE A 240 -23.86 11.48 7.28
C ILE A 240 -22.87 12.34 6.49
N LEU A 241 -23.04 12.44 5.17
CA LEU A 241 -22.17 13.23 4.31
C LEU A 241 -22.18 14.71 4.71
N VAL A 242 -23.35 15.32 4.81
CA VAL A 242 -23.49 16.74 5.16
C VAL A 242 -22.98 17.01 6.57
N THR A 243 -23.27 16.12 7.53
CA THR A 243 -22.80 16.27 8.92
C THR A 243 -21.28 16.17 9.00
N ASN A 244 -20.68 15.18 8.34
CA ASN A 244 -19.21 15.01 8.34
C ASN A 244 -18.51 16.17 7.62
N VAL A 245 -18.97 16.57 6.44
CA VAL A 245 -18.36 17.71 5.72
C VAL A 245 -18.50 18.99 6.53
N GLY A 246 -19.66 19.24 7.14
CA GLY A 246 -19.87 20.39 8.02
C GLY A 246 -18.94 20.38 9.24
N ALA A 247 -18.81 19.23 9.91
CA ALA A 247 -17.91 19.06 11.05
C ALA A 247 -16.43 19.23 10.66
N THR A 248 -16.03 18.73 9.49
CA THR A 248 -14.67 18.91 8.96
C THR A 248 -14.37 20.37 8.65
N ILE A 249 -15.28 21.08 7.96
CA ILE A 249 -15.13 22.51 7.69
C ILE A 249 -15.03 23.30 9.01
N PHE A 250 -15.89 23.00 9.97
CA PHE A 250 -15.86 23.63 11.30
C PHE A 250 -14.52 23.39 12.00
N ALA A 251 -14.02 22.15 12.02
CA ALA A 251 -12.74 21.83 12.65
C ALA A 251 -11.58 22.58 11.98
N CYS A 252 -11.55 22.62 10.65
CA CYS A 252 -10.53 23.32 9.88
C CYS A 252 -10.51 24.84 10.13
N GLU A 253 -11.67 25.48 10.19
CA GLU A 253 -11.78 26.93 10.42
C GLU A 253 -11.56 27.31 11.89
N TYR A 254 -12.08 26.51 12.83
CA TYR A 254 -11.93 26.79 14.27
C TYR A 254 -10.50 26.55 14.76
N TYR A 255 -9.85 25.48 14.30
CA TYR A 255 -8.45 25.15 14.63
C TYR A 255 -7.48 25.55 13.52
N ASN A 256 -7.74 26.67 12.84
CA ASN A 256 -6.96 27.12 11.70
C ASN A 256 -5.46 27.31 12.03
N ASP A 257 -5.15 27.77 13.25
CA ASP A 257 -3.77 27.93 13.71
C ASP A 257 -2.99 26.60 13.73
N GLN A 258 -3.68 25.46 13.85
CA GLN A 258 -3.08 24.12 13.87
C GLN A 258 -3.22 23.39 12.53
N LEU A 259 -4.42 23.33 11.96
CA LEU A 259 -4.71 22.54 10.76
C LEU A 259 -4.36 23.25 9.46
N GLN A 260 -4.40 24.58 9.44
CA GLN A 260 -3.98 25.46 8.33
C GLN A 260 -4.68 25.20 6.98
N LEU A 261 -5.70 24.35 6.93
CA LEU A 261 -6.45 24.01 5.71
C LEU A 261 -7.71 24.87 5.62
N PRO A 262 -7.85 25.73 4.59
CA PRO A 262 -9.07 26.55 4.41
C PRO A 262 -10.29 25.72 4.00
N TRP A 263 -11.49 26.22 4.26
CA TRP A 263 -12.77 25.55 3.93
C TRP A 263 -12.87 25.03 2.49
N TRP A 264 -12.36 25.77 1.50
CA TRP A 264 -12.40 25.36 0.09
C TRP A 264 -11.53 24.13 -0.19
N GLY A 265 -10.45 23.94 0.58
CA GLY A 265 -9.57 22.79 0.48
C GLY A 265 -10.30 21.50 0.82
N VAL A 266 -11.19 21.54 1.83
CA VAL A 266 -12.04 20.39 2.20
C VAL A 266 -12.96 20.00 1.05
N LEU A 267 -13.66 20.97 0.44
CA LEU A 267 -14.57 20.71 -0.69
C LEU A 267 -13.83 20.17 -1.92
N LEU A 268 -12.62 20.68 -2.18
CA LEU A 268 -11.78 20.18 -3.26
C LEU A 268 -11.32 18.74 -2.99
N ALA A 269 -10.92 18.42 -1.76
CA ALA A 269 -10.55 17.05 -1.37
C ALA A 269 -11.72 16.07 -1.56
N CYS A 270 -12.94 16.44 -1.13
CA CYS A 270 -14.14 15.65 -1.36
C CYS A 270 -14.43 15.44 -2.86
N THR A 271 -14.23 16.47 -3.68
CA THR A 271 -14.44 16.38 -5.14
C THR A 271 -13.48 15.39 -5.78
N VAL A 272 -12.19 15.45 -5.41
CA VAL A 272 -11.18 14.49 -5.88
C VAL A 272 -11.54 13.07 -5.44
N ALA A 273 -11.92 12.87 -4.18
CA ALA A 273 -12.33 11.57 -3.66
C ALA A 273 -13.50 10.98 -4.48
N ILE A 274 -14.55 11.77 -4.76
CA ILE A 274 -15.72 11.32 -5.53
C ILE A 274 -15.33 10.87 -6.94
N ILE A 275 -14.52 11.66 -7.64
CA ILE A 275 -14.11 11.37 -9.03
C ILE A 275 -13.35 10.04 -9.11
N PHE A 276 -12.42 9.81 -8.18
CA PHE A 276 -11.55 8.64 -8.22
C PHE A 276 -12.10 7.39 -7.53
N THR A 277 -13.14 7.51 -6.69
CA THR A 277 -13.79 6.37 -6.04
C THR A 277 -14.31 5.36 -7.06
N LEU A 278 -14.94 5.80 -8.15
CA LEU A 278 -15.49 4.88 -9.15
C LEU A 278 -14.39 4.13 -9.92
N PRO A 279 -13.41 4.78 -10.57
CA PRO A 279 -12.34 4.07 -11.29
C PRO A 279 -11.54 3.11 -10.40
N ILE A 280 -11.13 3.55 -9.21
CA ILE A 280 -10.33 2.74 -8.30
C ILE A 280 -11.18 1.58 -7.75
N GLY A 281 -12.43 1.84 -7.37
CA GLY A 281 -13.37 0.81 -6.92
C GLY A 281 -13.57 -0.30 -7.96
N ILE A 282 -13.63 0.02 -9.25
CA ILE A 282 -13.72 -0.98 -10.33
C ILE A 282 -12.47 -1.85 -10.39
N ILE A 283 -11.28 -1.24 -10.35
CA ILE A 283 -10.02 -1.97 -10.38
C ILE A 283 -9.93 -2.89 -9.16
N THR A 284 -10.14 -2.37 -7.96
CA THR A 284 -10.09 -3.14 -6.72
C THR A 284 -11.10 -4.28 -6.70
N ALA A 285 -12.31 -4.08 -7.23
CA ALA A 285 -13.35 -5.10 -7.29
C ALA A 285 -13.04 -6.27 -8.25
N ILE A 286 -12.09 -6.10 -9.16
CA ILE A 286 -11.68 -7.12 -10.15
C ILE A 286 -10.33 -7.72 -9.80
N THR A 287 -9.35 -6.90 -9.40
CA THR A 287 -7.94 -7.29 -9.23
C THR A 287 -7.53 -7.51 -7.78
N ASN A 288 -8.36 -7.08 -6.82
CA ASN A 288 -8.01 -7.04 -5.40
C ASN A 288 -6.85 -6.09 -5.05
N GLN A 289 -6.46 -5.22 -5.98
CA GLN A 289 -5.39 -4.24 -5.81
C GLN A 289 -5.98 -2.82 -5.96
N ALA A 290 -5.56 -1.89 -5.12
CA ALA A 290 -6.07 -0.52 -5.10
C ALA A 290 -4.93 0.46 -5.39
N PRO A 291 -4.90 1.08 -6.60
CA PRO A 291 -3.98 2.17 -6.86
C PRO A 291 -4.18 3.32 -5.85
N GLY A 292 -3.10 3.83 -5.26
CA GLY A 292 -3.16 4.91 -4.27
C GLY A 292 -3.37 6.30 -4.88
N LEU A 293 -4.12 7.17 -4.18
CA LEU A 293 -4.27 8.60 -4.56
C LEU A 293 -3.35 9.55 -3.79
N ASN A 294 -2.54 9.05 -2.86
CA ASN A 294 -1.69 9.87 -1.97
C ASN A 294 -0.96 10.99 -2.73
N ILE A 295 -0.32 10.62 -3.83
CA ILE A 295 0.55 11.51 -4.59
C ILE A 295 -0.24 12.63 -5.28
N ILE A 296 -1.42 12.35 -5.88
CA ILE A 296 -2.17 13.40 -6.60
C ILE A 296 -2.82 14.39 -5.64
N THR A 297 -3.31 13.91 -4.50
CA THR A 297 -3.91 14.80 -3.50
C THR A 297 -2.86 15.77 -2.98
N GLU A 298 -1.65 15.28 -2.69
CA GLU A 298 -0.55 16.10 -2.21
C GLU A 298 -0.01 17.04 -3.32
N TYR A 299 0.03 16.58 -4.57
CA TYR A 299 0.45 17.39 -5.71
C TYR A 299 -0.48 18.58 -5.95
N ILE A 300 -1.81 18.36 -5.94
CA ILE A 300 -2.80 19.41 -6.22
C ILE A 300 -2.73 20.51 -5.16
N ILE A 301 -2.85 20.14 -3.88
CA ILE A 301 -2.87 21.14 -2.80
C ILE A 301 -1.50 21.78 -2.61
N GLY A 302 -0.41 21.03 -2.74
CA GLY A 302 0.94 21.58 -2.66
C GLY A 302 1.25 22.59 -3.76
N TYR A 303 0.60 22.50 -4.93
CA TYR A 303 0.76 23.48 -6.00
C TYR A 303 -0.09 24.73 -5.79
N ILE A 304 -1.32 24.57 -5.27
CA ILE A 304 -2.27 25.67 -5.05
C ILE A 304 -1.95 26.44 -3.76
N TYR A 305 -1.55 25.72 -2.71
CA TYR A 305 -1.31 26.23 -1.35
C TYR A 305 0.03 25.71 -0.79
N PRO A 306 1.17 26.09 -1.40
CA PRO A 306 2.51 25.66 -0.97
C PRO A 306 2.93 26.31 0.36
N GLY A 307 3.83 25.66 1.09
CA GLY A 307 4.42 26.19 2.33
C GLY A 307 3.71 25.76 3.60
N TYR A 308 2.60 25.02 3.49
CA TYR A 308 1.77 24.56 4.59
C TYR A 308 1.76 23.02 4.65
N PRO A 309 2.73 22.39 5.34
CA PRO A 309 2.83 20.93 5.39
C PRO A 309 1.62 20.29 6.09
N VAL A 310 1.10 20.91 7.15
CA VAL A 310 -0.05 20.37 7.91
C VAL A 310 -1.32 20.42 7.05
N ALA A 311 -1.57 21.52 6.34
CA ALA A 311 -2.69 21.63 5.41
C ALA A 311 -2.63 20.54 4.32
N ASN A 312 -1.43 20.28 3.79
CA ASN A 312 -1.20 19.21 2.81
C ASN A 312 -1.53 17.81 3.38
N MET A 313 -1.09 17.52 4.61
CA MET A 313 -1.43 16.28 5.31
C MET A 313 -2.95 16.14 5.49
N CYS A 314 -3.64 17.19 5.95
CA CYS A 314 -5.09 17.18 6.12
C CYS A 314 -5.82 16.92 4.79
N PHE A 315 -5.43 17.62 3.72
CA PHE A 315 -6.02 17.43 2.40
C PHE A 315 -5.84 16.00 1.87
N LYS A 316 -4.66 15.41 2.06
CA LYS A 316 -4.39 14.01 1.73
C LYS A 316 -5.30 13.06 2.50
N VAL A 317 -5.47 13.24 3.81
CA VAL A 317 -6.34 12.40 4.63
C VAL A 317 -7.78 12.49 4.14
N TYR A 318 -8.32 13.70 3.94
CA TYR A 318 -9.69 13.89 3.47
C TYR A 318 -9.91 13.44 2.01
N GLY A 319 -8.89 13.50 1.16
CA GLY A 319 -9.00 13.09 -0.25
C GLY A 319 -8.82 11.59 -0.46
N TYR A 320 -7.78 10.99 0.15
CA TYR A 320 -7.40 9.60 -0.08
C TYR A 320 -8.06 8.62 0.91
N ILE A 321 -8.00 8.90 2.22
CA ILE A 321 -8.53 7.96 3.22
C ILE A 321 -10.04 7.87 3.13
N SER A 322 -10.73 8.99 2.86
CA SER A 322 -12.18 8.98 2.62
C SER A 322 -12.56 8.11 1.41
N MET A 323 -11.78 8.12 0.33
CA MET A 323 -11.98 7.22 -0.81
C MET A 323 -11.73 5.76 -0.41
N GLN A 324 -10.64 5.47 0.30
CA GLN A 324 -10.33 4.11 0.75
C GLN A 324 -11.44 3.55 1.64
N GLN A 325 -11.95 4.36 2.57
CA GLN A 325 -13.11 4.00 3.40
C GLN A 325 -14.38 3.78 2.56
N ALA A 326 -14.62 4.58 1.52
CA ALA A 326 -15.74 4.36 0.61
C ALA A 326 -15.63 3.01 -0.13
N ILE A 327 -14.42 2.61 -0.54
CA ILE A 327 -14.16 1.31 -1.18
C ILE A 327 -14.38 0.16 -0.18
N THR A 328 -13.86 0.25 1.04
CA THR A 328 -14.08 -0.76 2.10
C THR A 328 -15.57 -0.86 2.45
N PHE A 329 -16.27 0.27 2.52
CA PHE A 329 -17.70 0.30 2.73
C PHE A 329 -18.45 -0.45 1.62
N LEU A 330 -18.07 -0.25 0.35
CA LEU A 330 -18.63 -1.00 -0.79
C LEU A 330 -18.29 -2.49 -0.75
N GLN A 331 -17.10 -2.85 -0.29
CA GLN A 331 -16.69 -4.25 -0.07
C GLN A 331 -17.64 -4.93 0.90
N ASP A 332 -17.91 -4.36 2.06
CA ASP A 332 -18.82 -4.91 3.05
C ASP A 332 -20.27 -5.04 2.55
N PHE A 333 -20.78 -4.06 1.80
CA PHE A 333 -22.10 -4.19 1.17
C PHE A 333 -22.16 -5.38 0.22
N LYS A 334 -21.05 -5.64 -0.49
CA LYS A 334 -20.94 -6.82 -1.35
C LYS A 334 -20.86 -8.11 -0.54
N LEU A 335 -20.14 -8.13 0.58
CA LEU A 335 -20.13 -9.25 1.53
C LEU A 335 -21.55 -9.56 2.02
N GLY A 336 -22.31 -8.54 2.44
CA GLY A 336 -23.71 -8.68 2.83
C GLY A 336 -24.58 -9.25 1.71
N HIS A 337 -24.31 -8.86 0.46
CA HIS A 337 -24.99 -9.39 -0.73
C HIS A 337 -24.70 -10.89 -1.00
N TYR A 338 -23.47 -11.35 -0.71
CA TYR A 338 -23.08 -12.76 -0.80
C TYR A 338 -23.69 -13.60 0.31
N MET A 339 -23.66 -13.10 1.54
CA MET A 339 -24.14 -13.81 2.74
C MET A 339 -25.65 -13.64 2.99
N LYS A 340 -26.35 -12.83 2.18
CA LYS A 340 -27.79 -12.54 2.31
C LYS A 340 -28.17 -11.86 3.63
N ILE A 341 -27.31 -10.94 4.07
CA ILE A 341 -27.52 -10.15 5.28
C ILE A 341 -28.32 -8.88 4.93
N PRO A 342 -29.33 -8.48 5.72
CA PRO A 342 -30.14 -7.30 5.44
C PRO A 342 -29.28 -6.02 5.29
N PRO A 343 -29.50 -5.17 4.26
CA PRO A 343 -28.67 -3.98 4.02
C PRO A 343 -28.66 -2.97 5.16
N ARG A 344 -29.78 -2.78 5.86
CA ARG A 344 -29.88 -1.87 7.02
C ARG A 344 -29.04 -2.33 8.20
N THR A 345 -28.98 -3.65 8.43
CA THR A 345 -28.15 -4.22 9.49
C THR A 345 -26.68 -4.06 9.15
N MET A 346 -26.30 -4.27 7.88
CA MET A 346 -24.93 -4.02 7.40
C MET A 346 -24.52 -2.56 7.60
N PHE A 347 -25.37 -1.62 7.19
CA PHE A 347 -25.13 -0.20 7.40
C PHE A 347 -24.93 0.15 8.88
N MET A 348 -25.81 -0.30 9.76
CA MET A 348 -25.69 -0.03 11.20
C MET A 348 -24.43 -0.66 11.81
N ALA A 349 -24.08 -1.88 11.39
CA ALA A 349 -22.87 -2.55 11.86
C ALA A 349 -21.61 -1.77 11.47
N GLN A 350 -21.58 -1.20 10.26
CA GLN A 350 -20.48 -0.34 9.81
C GLN A 350 -20.42 0.97 10.60
N ILE A 351 -21.53 1.70 10.76
CA ILE A 351 -21.53 2.96 11.50
C ILE A 351 -21.06 2.75 12.94
N VAL A 352 -21.60 1.73 13.63
CA VAL A 352 -21.19 1.41 15.00
C VAL A 352 -19.74 0.97 15.05
N GLY A 353 -19.30 0.12 14.11
CA GLY A 353 -17.91 -0.32 14.00
C GLY A 353 -16.95 0.84 13.79
N THR A 354 -17.25 1.76 12.87
CA THR A 354 -16.44 2.95 12.61
C THR A 354 -16.35 3.84 13.85
N LEU A 355 -17.45 4.08 14.56
CA LEU A 355 -17.43 4.87 15.79
C LEU A 355 -16.53 4.23 16.85
N ILE A 356 -16.67 2.92 17.10
CA ILE A 356 -15.83 2.19 18.06
C ILE A 356 -14.36 2.27 17.64
N SER A 357 -14.05 2.00 16.36
CA SER A 357 -12.69 2.08 15.83
C SER A 357 -12.09 3.47 16.02
N CYS A 358 -12.82 4.54 15.75
CA CYS A 358 -12.34 5.91 15.97
C CYS A 358 -11.93 6.16 17.42
N PHE A 359 -12.76 5.77 18.40
CA PHE A 359 -12.44 5.94 19.82
C PHE A 359 -11.25 5.08 20.24
N VAL A 360 -11.20 3.82 19.83
CA VAL A 360 -10.11 2.89 20.20
C VAL A 360 -8.79 3.37 19.60
N TYR A 361 -8.75 3.71 18.30
CA TYR A 361 -7.53 4.22 17.67
C TYR A 361 -7.04 5.52 18.29
N LEU A 362 -7.94 6.49 18.52
CA LEU A 362 -7.55 7.76 19.13
C LEU A 362 -7.00 7.56 20.55
N THR A 363 -7.71 6.80 21.39
CA THR A 363 -7.29 6.56 22.78
C THR A 363 -5.96 5.83 22.83
N THR A 364 -5.76 4.84 21.95
CA THR A 364 -4.51 4.05 21.90
C THR A 364 -3.35 4.91 21.42
N ALA A 365 -3.54 5.74 20.39
CA ALA A 365 -2.51 6.65 19.89
C ALA A 365 -2.08 7.66 20.96
N TRP A 366 -3.03 8.30 21.62
CA TRP A 366 -2.74 9.23 22.72
C TRP A 366 -2.02 8.55 23.88
N TRP A 367 -2.49 7.37 24.29
CA TRP A 367 -1.86 6.59 25.35
C TRP A 367 -0.40 6.22 25.02
N LEU A 368 -0.13 5.73 23.80
CA LEU A 368 1.22 5.38 23.38
C LEU A 368 2.16 6.60 23.32
N MET A 369 1.69 7.73 22.81
CA MET A 369 2.49 8.97 22.73
C MET A 369 2.81 9.55 24.11
N GLU A 370 1.92 9.42 25.10
CA GLU A 370 2.15 9.92 26.45
C GLU A 370 3.03 8.99 27.30
N THR A 371 2.94 7.68 27.09
CA THR A 371 3.64 6.69 27.92
C THR A 371 5.03 6.32 27.43
N ILE A 372 5.28 6.38 26.12
CA ILE A 372 6.53 5.91 25.52
C ILE A 372 7.40 7.11 25.12
N PRO A 373 8.48 7.40 25.87
CA PRO A 373 9.39 8.49 25.51
C PRO A 373 10.14 8.15 24.21
N ASN A 374 10.33 9.15 23.35
CA ASN A 374 11.05 9.02 22.07
C ASN A 374 10.48 7.93 21.13
N ILE A 375 9.15 7.75 21.14
CA ILE A 375 8.49 6.88 20.16
C ILE A 375 8.88 7.30 18.73
N CYS A 376 9.08 6.33 17.84
CA CYS A 376 9.49 6.54 16.45
C CYS A 376 10.95 7.01 16.24
N ASP A 377 11.74 7.27 17.30
CA ASP A 377 13.15 7.61 17.15
C ASP A 377 13.97 6.38 16.71
N SER A 378 14.75 6.55 15.65
CA SER A 378 15.63 5.52 15.10
C SER A 378 16.98 5.42 15.81
N VAL A 379 17.33 6.37 16.68
CA VAL A 379 18.62 6.38 17.38
C VAL A 379 18.61 5.49 18.61
N THR A 380 17.45 5.38 19.27
CA THR A 380 17.24 4.44 20.37
C THR A 380 16.92 3.06 19.79
N ASN A 381 17.60 2.01 20.26
CA ASN A 381 17.30 0.59 20.01
C ASN A 381 15.93 0.19 20.63
N SER A 382 14.88 0.93 20.30
CA SER A 382 13.52 0.69 20.75
C SER A 382 12.79 -0.13 19.69
N VAL A 383 11.92 -1.03 20.15
CA VAL A 383 11.04 -1.83 19.28
C VAL A 383 10.04 -0.94 18.52
N TRP A 384 9.86 0.31 18.96
CA TRP A 384 8.86 1.26 18.48
C TRP A 384 9.32 2.04 17.25
N THR A 385 9.35 1.35 16.11
CA THR A 385 9.63 1.96 14.81
C THR A 385 8.34 2.40 14.12
N CYS A 386 8.33 3.62 13.55
CA CYS A 386 7.15 4.17 12.85
C CYS A 386 7.46 4.43 11.37
N PRO A 387 7.64 3.36 10.56
CA PRO A 387 8.06 3.50 9.17
C PRO A 387 7.03 4.20 8.30
N SER A 388 5.73 3.89 8.48
CA SER A 388 4.64 4.52 7.75
C SER A 388 4.52 6.01 8.06
N ASP A 389 4.64 6.38 9.34
CA ASP A 389 4.54 7.79 9.77
C ASP A 389 5.76 8.61 9.32
N LYS A 390 6.96 8.00 9.29
CA LYS A 390 8.15 8.64 8.71
C LYS A 390 7.97 8.94 7.22
N VAL A 391 7.48 7.97 6.43
CA VAL A 391 7.19 8.19 5.01
C VAL A 391 6.10 9.25 4.83
N PHE A 392 5.09 9.27 5.71
CA PHE A 392 4.02 10.27 5.69
C PHE A 392 4.54 11.68 5.98
N TYR A 393 5.44 11.81 6.98
CA TYR A 393 6.11 13.05 7.32
C TYR A 393 7.03 13.53 6.18
N ASP A 394 7.90 12.65 5.66
CA ASP A 394 8.82 12.99 4.56
C ASP A 394 8.04 13.42 3.29
N ALA A 395 6.91 12.76 3.00
CA ALA A 395 6.02 13.18 1.92
C ALA A 395 5.45 14.59 2.13
N SER A 396 5.07 14.95 3.36
CA SER A 396 4.57 16.30 3.67
C SER A 396 5.61 17.39 3.46
N VAL A 397 6.89 17.08 3.66
CA VAL A 397 8.01 18.00 3.43
C VAL A 397 8.21 18.23 1.93
N ILE A 398 8.17 17.14 1.15
CA ILE A 398 8.29 17.19 -0.32
C ILE A 398 7.12 17.97 -0.93
N TRP A 399 5.89 17.58 -0.63
CA TRP A 399 4.71 18.08 -1.32
C TRP A 399 4.10 19.32 -0.68
N GLY A 400 4.15 19.45 0.65
CA GLY A 400 3.53 20.54 1.38
C GLY A 400 4.49 21.69 1.67
N LEU A 401 5.59 21.41 2.38
CA LEU A 401 6.54 22.44 2.84
C LEU A 401 7.32 23.07 1.68
N ILE A 402 8.10 22.28 0.95
CA ILE A 402 8.91 22.76 -0.18
C ILE A 402 8.01 23.06 -1.38
N GLY A 403 7.06 22.17 -1.63
CA GLY A 403 6.04 22.27 -2.66
C GLY A 403 6.44 21.61 -3.99
N PRO A 404 5.46 21.14 -4.80
CA PRO A 404 5.73 20.46 -6.06
C PRO A 404 6.48 21.37 -7.04
N ARG A 405 6.27 22.68 -6.98
CA ARG A 405 6.91 23.65 -7.88
C ARG A 405 8.45 23.67 -7.76
N ARG A 406 8.98 23.50 -6.55
CA ARG A 406 10.44 23.52 -6.27
C ARG A 406 11.11 22.15 -6.35
N ILE A 407 10.35 21.07 -6.49
CA ILE A 407 10.90 19.71 -6.64
C ILE A 407 10.64 19.18 -8.04
N PHE A 408 9.39 19.18 -8.49
CA PHE A 408 8.93 18.65 -9.78
C PHE A 408 8.55 19.73 -10.79
N GLY A 409 8.56 21.02 -10.43
CA GLY A 409 8.13 22.11 -11.29
C GLY A 409 9.24 22.75 -12.12
N ASP A 410 9.03 24.02 -12.47
CA ASP A 410 9.96 24.88 -13.19
C ASP A 410 11.24 25.18 -12.40
N LEU A 411 11.15 25.20 -11.07
CA LEU A 411 12.26 25.50 -10.16
C LEU A 411 12.97 24.27 -9.62
N GLY A 412 12.50 23.06 -9.96
CA GLY A 412 12.94 21.82 -9.34
C GLY A 412 13.85 20.94 -10.19
N LEU A 413 14.59 20.06 -9.52
CA LEU A 413 15.51 19.09 -10.14
C LEU A 413 14.76 17.96 -10.88
N TYR A 414 13.57 17.58 -10.42
CA TYR A 414 12.84 16.39 -10.87
C TYR A 414 11.74 16.71 -11.89
N LYS A 415 11.87 17.80 -12.66
CA LYS A 415 10.87 18.24 -13.64
C LYS A 415 10.45 17.16 -14.63
N SER A 416 11.41 16.35 -15.08
CA SER A 416 11.17 15.29 -16.07
C SER A 416 10.25 14.18 -15.56
N VAL A 417 10.09 14.03 -14.25
CA VAL A 417 9.22 13.00 -13.65
C VAL A 417 7.75 13.24 -14.00
N ASN A 418 7.32 14.48 -14.27
CA ASN A 418 5.95 14.77 -14.72
C ASN A 418 5.58 14.10 -16.05
N TRP A 419 6.56 13.75 -16.91
CA TRP A 419 6.28 13.04 -18.17
C TRP A 419 5.67 11.66 -17.93
N PHE A 420 5.81 11.10 -16.73
CA PHE A 420 5.16 9.85 -16.38
C PHE A 420 3.63 9.95 -16.42
N PHE A 421 3.02 11.13 -16.20
CA PHE A 421 1.58 11.31 -16.44
C PHE A 421 1.19 11.01 -17.89
N LEU A 422 2.02 11.42 -18.84
CA LEU A 422 1.76 11.15 -20.25
C LEU A 422 1.98 9.67 -20.58
N VAL A 423 3.07 9.09 -20.08
CA VAL A 423 3.35 7.65 -20.26
C VAL A 423 2.22 6.79 -19.70
N GLY A 424 1.72 7.13 -18.51
CA GLY A 424 0.59 6.47 -17.88
C GLY A 424 -0.72 6.62 -18.65
N ALA A 425 -1.00 7.79 -19.24
CA ALA A 425 -2.17 7.97 -20.09
C ALA A 425 -2.10 7.14 -21.40
N ILE A 426 -0.90 7.02 -21.99
CA ILE A 426 -0.69 6.31 -23.25
C ILE A 426 -0.66 4.78 -23.07
N ALA A 427 -0.09 4.27 -21.98
CA ALA A 427 0.10 2.83 -21.79
C ALA A 427 -1.19 1.98 -21.91
N PRO A 428 -2.33 2.34 -21.29
CA PRO A 428 -3.60 1.63 -21.48
C PRO A 428 -4.13 1.70 -22.93
N ILE A 429 -3.86 2.78 -23.65
CA ILE A 429 -4.27 2.94 -25.06
C ILE A 429 -3.56 1.88 -25.92
N LEU A 430 -2.27 1.67 -25.68
CA LEU A 430 -1.49 0.65 -26.41
C LEU A 430 -2.04 -0.76 -26.18
N VAL A 431 -2.36 -1.11 -24.93
CA VAL A 431 -2.97 -2.41 -24.61
C VAL A 431 -4.36 -2.54 -25.22
N TRP A 432 -5.15 -1.47 -25.20
CA TRP A 432 -6.47 -1.46 -25.79
C TRP A 432 -6.42 -1.68 -27.31
N ILE A 433 -5.52 -0.99 -28.02
CA ILE A 433 -5.29 -1.21 -29.46
C ILE A 433 -4.81 -2.63 -29.71
N ALA A 434 -3.85 -3.14 -28.94
CA ALA A 434 -3.37 -4.51 -29.05
C ALA A 434 -4.50 -5.54 -28.86
N SER A 435 -5.40 -5.32 -27.91
CA SER A 435 -6.56 -6.18 -27.67
C SER A 435 -7.57 -6.21 -28.83
N ARG A 436 -7.62 -5.11 -29.61
CA ARG A 436 -8.47 -4.99 -30.81
C ARG A 436 -7.81 -5.59 -32.04
N MET A 437 -6.49 -5.44 -32.20
CA MET A 437 -5.74 -6.01 -33.31
C MET A 437 -5.60 -7.54 -33.21
N PHE A 438 -5.45 -8.06 -31.99
CA PHE A 438 -5.26 -9.49 -31.73
C PHE A 438 -6.42 -10.10 -30.92
N PRO A 439 -7.65 -10.15 -31.47
CA PRO A 439 -8.83 -10.60 -30.73
C PRO A 439 -8.77 -12.07 -30.31
N ARG A 440 -7.92 -12.89 -30.97
CA ARG A 440 -7.69 -14.30 -30.61
C ARG A 440 -6.88 -14.48 -29.32
N GLN A 441 -6.13 -13.46 -28.89
CA GLN A 441 -5.24 -13.54 -27.73
C GLN A 441 -5.93 -12.96 -26.50
N GLU A 442 -6.70 -13.78 -25.78
CA GLU A 442 -7.51 -13.33 -24.63
C GLU A 442 -6.67 -12.79 -23.46
N TRP A 443 -5.43 -13.26 -23.32
CA TRP A 443 -4.52 -12.83 -22.25
C TRP A 443 -4.17 -11.33 -22.33
N ILE A 444 -4.22 -10.71 -23.50
CA ILE A 444 -3.93 -9.27 -23.67
C ILE A 444 -4.96 -8.44 -22.91
N LYS A 445 -6.23 -8.90 -22.84
CA LYS A 445 -7.28 -8.23 -22.09
C LYS A 445 -7.09 -8.34 -20.57
N LEU A 446 -6.26 -9.27 -20.10
CA LEU A 446 -5.93 -9.45 -18.69
C LEU A 446 -4.78 -8.53 -18.24
N ILE A 447 -4.15 -7.79 -19.15
CA ILE A 447 -3.12 -6.80 -18.83
C ILE A 447 -3.81 -5.57 -18.26
N ASN A 448 -3.67 -5.37 -16.95
CA ASN A 448 -4.19 -4.22 -16.25
C ASN A 448 -3.06 -3.23 -16.01
N MET A 449 -2.90 -2.29 -16.94
CA MET A 449 -1.85 -1.26 -16.90
C MET A 449 -1.82 -0.46 -15.59
N PRO A 450 -2.96 0.00 -15.02
CA PRO A 450 -2.98 0.62 -13.71
C PRO A 450 -2.31 -0.22 -12.62
N VAL A 451 -2.66 -1.51 -12.51
CA VAL A 451 -2.11 -2.42 -11.49
C VAL A 451 -0.63 -2.74 -11.73
N LEU A 452 -0.25 -2.92 -13.00
CA LEU A 452 1.14 -3.17 -13.39
C LEU A 452 2.01 -1.96 -13.07
N ILE A 453 1.60 -0.77 -13.45
CA ILE A 453 2.33 0.46 -13.17
C ILE A 453 2.31 0.73 -11.67
N SER A 454 1.17 0.61 -10.99
CA SER A 454 1.06 0.88 -9.54
C SER A 454 1.65 -0.20 -8.63
N ALA A 455 2.41 -1.17 -9.17
CA ALA A 455 2.90 -2.32 -8.41
C ALA A 455 3.66 -1.84 -7.15
N THR A 456 4.60 -0.91 -7.29
CA THR A 456 5.45 -0.43 -6.18
C THR A 456 4.81 0.69 -5.34
N SER A 457 3.48 0.86 -5.37
CA SER A 457 2.82 1.99 -4.69
C SER A 457 2.94 1.99 -3.17
N SER A 458 3.10 0.81 -2.55
CA SER A 458 3.33 0.67 -1.11
C SER A 458 4.82 0.72 -0.72
N MET A 459 5.72 0.93 -1.69
CA MET A 459 7.17 0.98 -1.48
C MET A 459 7.68 2.42 -1.60
N PRO A 460 8.27 3.01 -0.54
CA PRO A 460 8.33 2.54 0.87
C PRO A 460 6.98 2.76 1.62
N PRO A 461 6.74 2.12 2.77
CA PRO A 461 7.67 1.37 3.64
C PRO A 461 7.87 -0.11 3.26
N ALA A 462 7.10 -0.66 2.32
CA ALA A 462 7.32 -2.01 1.85
C ALA A 462 8.70 -2.15 1.17
N THR A 463 9.32 -3.31 1.30
CA THR A 463 10.64 -3.61 0.77
C THR A 463 10.57 -4.69 -0.32
N ALA A 464 11.68 -4.92 -1.02
CA ALA A 464 11.71 -5.84 -2.16
C ALA A 464 11.30 -7.27 -1.78
N VAL A 465 11.68 -7.74 -0.57
CA VAL A 465 11.35 -9.09 -0.10
C VAL A 465 9.85 -9.33 0.09
N ASN A 466 9.09 -8.30 0.47
CA ASN A 466 7.64 -8.39 0.58
C ASN A 466 7.02 -8.73 -0.80
N TYR A 467 7.54 -8.11 -1.85
CA TYR A 467 7.05 -8.29 -3.22
C TYR A 467 7.50 -9.61 -3.85
N THR A 468 8.78 -9.95 -3.75
CA THR A 468 9.30 -11.22 -4.32
C THR A 468 8.57 -12.41 -3.74
N THR A 469 8.35 -12.41 -2.44
CA THR A 469 7.68 -13.50 -1.73
C THR A 469 6.18 -13.51 -1.98
N TRP A 470 5.52 -12.35 -2.02
CA TRP A 470 4.09 -12.26 -2.36
C TRP A 470 3.81 -12.79 -3.78
N VAL A 471 4.64 -12.43 -4.77
CA VAL A 471 4.52 -12.93 -6.14
C VAL A 471 4.76 -14.44 -6.20
N LEU A 472 5.77 -14.95 -5.47
CA LEU A 472 6.06 -16.38 -5.40
C LEU A 472 4.89 -17.17 -4.80
N ALA A 473 4.35 -16.72 -3.65
CA ALA A 473 3.21 -17.35 -3.00
C ALA A 473 1.96 -17.32 -3.90
N GLY A 474 1.71 -16.19 -4.58
CA GLY A 474 0.63 -16.05 -5.54
C GLY A 474 0.79 -16.92 -6.79
N PHE A 475 2.02 -17.16 -7.27
CA PHE A 475 2.30 -18.11 -8.35
C PHE A 475 2.06 -19.55 -7.93
N LEU A 476 2.59 -19.94 -6.77
CA LEU A 476 2.42 -21.31 -6.25
C LEU A 476 0.94 -21.63 -6.04
N SER A 477 0.19 -20.74 -5.41
CA SER A 477 -1.26 -20.98 -5.21
C SER A 477 -2.06 -20.79 -6.50
N GLY A 478 -1.99 -19.60 -7.11
CA GLY A 478 -2.87 -19.15 -8.18
C GLY A 478 -2.59 -19.78 -9.54
N PHE A 479 -1.36 -20.26 -9.79
CA PHE A 479 -1.00 -20.93 -11.04
C PHE A 479 -0.75 -22.42 -10.85
N VAL A 480 0.15 -22.82 -9.94
CA VAL A 480 0.57 -24.22 -9.79
C VAL A 480 -0.54 -25.05 -9.15
N VAL A 481 -0.97 -24.72 -7.92
CA VAL A 481 -1.99 -25.50 -7.20
C VAL A 481 -3.33 -25.44 -7.95
N PHE A 482 -3.70 -24.28 -8.49
CA PHE A 482 -4.90 -24.16 -9.32
C PHE A 482 -4.90 -25.09 -10.54
N ARG A 483 -3.77 -25.23 -11.25
CA ARG A 483 -3.67 -26.05 -12.47
C ARG A 483 -3.54 -27.55 -12.18
N TYR A 484 -2.73 -27.94 -11.19
CA TYR A 484 -2.45 -29.34 -10.91
C TYR A 484 -3.44 -29.98 -9.92
N ARG A 485 -4.07 -29.19 -9.05
CA ARG A 485 -5.00 -29.66 -8.00
C ARG A 485 -6.19 -28.69 -7.82
N PRO A 486 -7.03 -28.48 -8.86
CA PRO A 486 -8.11 -27.48 -8.83
C PRO A 486 -9.13 -27.70 -7.70
N ASN A 487 -9.48 -28.97 -7.43
CA ASN A 487 -10.44 -29.31 -6.37
C ASN A 487 -9.93 -28.94 -4.97
N LEU A 488 -8.62 -29.04 -4.73
CA LEU A 488 -7.99 -28.67 -3.46
C LEU A 488 -7.97 -27.14 -3.32
N TRP A 489 -7.58 -26.45 -4.40
CA TRP A 489 -7.55 -24.99 -4.43
C TRP A 489 -8.93 -24.39 -4.13
N GLN A 490 -9.96 -24.81 -4.86
CA GLN A 490 -11.32 -24.27 -4.70
C GLN A 490 -11.89 -24.51 -3.29
N ARG A 491 -11.55 -25.63 -2.66
CA ARG A 491 -12.07 -25.98 -1.33
C ARG A 491 -11.33 -25.30 -0.19
N TYR A 492 -10.00 -25.20 -0.26
CA TYR A 492 -9.17 -24.83 0.90
C TYR A 492 -8.39 -23.54 0.76
N ASN A 493 -8.15 -23.00 -0.45
CA ASN A 493 -7.28 -21.85 -0.65
C ASN A 493 -7.70 -20.63 0.19
N TYR A 494 -8.98 -20.26 0.12
CA TYR A 494 -9.53 -19.14 0.87
C TYR A 494 -9.58 -19.41 2.39
N VAL A 495 -9.82 -20.65 2.79
CA VAL A 495 -9.81 -21.04 4.21
C VAL A 495 -8.38 -20.98 4.77
N LEU A 496 -7.39 -21.40 3.97
CA LEU A 496 -5.97 -21.32 4.31
C LEU A 496 -5.54 -19.87 4.54
N SER A 497 -5.92 -18.96 3.63
CA SER A 497 -5.64 -17.52 3.81
C SER A 497 -6.17 -17.01 5.14
N GLY A 498 -7.45 -17.24 5.45
CA GLY A 498 -8.04 -16.76 6.70
C GLY A 498 -7.41 -17.40 7.94
N ALA A 499 -6.97 -18.67 7.84
CA ALA A 499 -6.29 -19.36 8.94
C ALA A 499 -4.88 -18.81 9.20
N LEU A 500 -4.13 -18.52 8.14
CA LEU A 500 -2.79 -17.93 8.24
C LEU A 500 -2.86 -16.51 8.82
N ASP A 501 -3.79 -15.68 8.33
CA ASP A 501 -4.01 -14.31 8.83
C ASP A 501 -4.39 -14.32 10.32
N ALA A 502 -5.31 -15.20 10.72
CA ALA A 502 -5.72 -15.33 12.11
C ALA A 502 -4.57 -15.83 13.00
N GLY A 503 -3.88 -16.91 12.60
CA GLY A 503 -2.79 -17.50 13.38
C GLY A 503 -1.65 -16.52 13.62
N LEU A 504 -1.29 -15.76 12.58
CA LEU A 504 -0.35 -14.64 12.66
C LEU A 504 -0.81 -13.57 13.67
N ALA A 505 -2.04 -13.07 13.53
CA ALA A 505 -2.55 -11.98 14.37
C ALA A 505 -2.56 -12.35 15.86
N PHE A 506 -3.06 -13.55 16.21
CA PHE A 506 -3.09 -13.99 17.61
C PHE A 506 -1.68 -14.22 18.19
N MET A 507 -0.77 -14.83 17.43
CA MET A 507 0.59 -15.04 17.91
C MET A 507 1.36 -13.72 18.02
N GLY A 508 1.18 -12.79 17.08
CA GLY A 508 1.80 -11.47 17.13
C GLY A 508 1.39 -10.67 18.37
N VAL A 509 0.10 -10.66 18.72
CA VAL A 509 -0.37 -10.04 19.97
C VAL A 509 0.23 -10.73 21.19
N LEU A 510 0.32 -12.07 21.20
CA LEU A 510 0.90 -12.80 22.31
C LEU A 510 2.40 -12.50 22.49
N LEU A 511 3.18 -12.51 21.40
CA LEU A 511 4.60 -12.14 21.43
C LEU A 511 4.79 -10.71 21.93
N TYR A 512 3.98 -9.78 21.43
CA TYR A 512 4.03 -8.39 21.86
C TYR A 512 3.73 -8.24 23.36
N MET A 513 2.64 -8.84 23.85
CA MET A 513 2.25 -8.73 25.25
C MET A 513 3.22 -9.44 26.21
N CYS A 514 3.78 -10.59 25.83
CA CYS A 514 4.64 -11.37 26.71
C CYS A 514 6.12 -10.96 26.67
N LEU A 515 6.61 -10.46 25.53
CA LEU A 515 8.04 -10.25 25.30
C LEU A 515 8.34 -8.82 24.83
N GLY A 516 7.53 -8.30 23.90
CA GLY A 516 7.72 -6.95 23.35
C GLY A 516 7.57 -5.83 24.38
N LEU A 517 6.56 -5.92 25.26
CA LEU A 517 6.34 -4.92 26.33
C LEU A 517 7.45 -4.90 27.37
N GLU A 518 8.00 -6.07 27.72
CA GLU A 518 9.10 -6.20 28.68
C GLU A 518 10.48 -5.95 28.04
N ASN A 519 10.50 -5.57 26.76
CA ASN A 519 11.70 -5.32 25.95
C ASN A 519 12.72 -6.47 26.01
N VAL A 520 12.22 -7.71 26.09
CA VAL A 520 13.05 -8.91 26.09
C VAL A 520 13.38 -9.25 24.65
N SER A 521 14.61 -8.96 24.20
CA SER A 521 15.13 -9.37 22.90
C SER A 521 16.16 -10.50 23.04
N LEU A 522 16.27 -11.32 22.00
CA LEU A 522 17.33 -12.32 21.88
C LEU A 522 18.39 -11.80 20.91
N ASP A 523 19.57 -11.44 21.41
CA ASP A 523 20.66 -10.94 20.58
C ASP A 523 21.55 -12.11 20.12
N TRP A 524 21.34 -12.55 18.88
CA TRP A 524 22.15 -13.58 18.24
C TRP A 524 22.01 -13.51 16.72
N TRP A 525 22.87 -14.22 15.97
CA TRP A 525 22.94 -14.12 14.50
C TRP A 525 21.60 -14.37 13.78
N GLY A 526 20.73 -15.21 14.33
CA GLY A 526 19.41 -15.50 13.74
C GLY A 526 18.43 -14.34 13.81
N ASN A 527 18.72 -13.31 14.61
CA ASN A 527 17.90 -12.11 14.78
C ASN A 527 18.51 -10.86 14.12
N GLU A 528 19.64 -10.99 13.43
CA GLU A 528 20.13 -9.94 12.55
C GLU A 528 19.28 -9.91 11.26
N LEU A 529 18.51 -8.84 11.08
CA LEU A 529 17.67 -8.65 9.91
C LEU A 529 18.54 -8.48 8.65
N ASP A 530 18.21 -9.24 7.60
CA ASP A 530 18.78 -9.19 6.24
C ASP A 530 20.27 -9.58 6.09
N GLY A 531 21.12 -9.30 7.08
CA GLY A 531 22.56 -9.66 7.05
C GLY A 531 23.36 -8.93 5.96
N CYS A 532 22.88 -7.77 5.49
CA CYS A 532 23.46 -6.99 4.39
C CYS A 532 23.80 -5.53 4.83
N PRO A 533 24.80 -5.30 5.69
CA PRO A 533 25.07 -3.98 6.25
C PRO A 533 25.53 -2.94 5.21
N LEU A 534 26.11 -3.36 4.08
CA LEU A 534 26.63 -2.48 3.04
C LEU A 534 25.59 -2.10 1.98
N ALA A 535 24.38 -2.66 2.03
CA ALA A 535 23.34 -2.38 1.03
C ALA A 535 22.92 -0.90 1.00
N SER A 536 22.97 -0.21 2.15
CA SER A 536 22.67 1.22 2.26
C SER A 536 23.83 2.14 1.89
N CYS A 537 24.99 1.60 1.49
CA CYS A 537 26.14 2.43 1.19
C CYS A 537 26.01 3.14 -0.17
N PRO A 538 26.34 4.44 -0.27
CA PRO A 538 26.44 5.12 -1.56
C PRO A 538 27.68 4.65 -2.33
N THR A 539 27.69 4.84 -3.65
CA THR A 539 28.81 4.41 -4.52
C THR A 539 29.51 5.56 -5.24
N ALA A 540 29.13 6.81 -4.96
CA ALA A 540 29.81 7.98 -5.52
C ALA A 540 31.18 8.24 -4.86
N PRO A 541 32.22 8.61 -5.63
CA PRO A 541 33.53 8.90 -5.06
C PRO A 541 33.50 10.17 -4.20
N GLY A 542 34.12 10.12 -3.02
CA GLY A 542 34.25 11.26 -2.11
C GLY A 542 33.08 11.45 -1.13
N ILE A 543 32.08 10.57 -1.15
CA ILE A 543 30.99 10.56 -0.16
C ILE A 543 31.38 9.63 0.98
N ILE A 544 31.52 10.19 2.19
CA ILE A 544 31.89 9.44 3.39
C ILE A 544 30.63 9.22 4.22
N VAL A 545 30.23 7.96 4.35
CA VAL A 545 29.16 7.52 5.25
C VAL A 545 29.77 6.55 6.26
N GLU A 546 29.47 6.75 7.54
CA GLU A 546 29.95 5.90 8.62
C GLU A 546 29.51 4.44 8.39
N GLY A 547 30.45 3.49 8.52
CA GLY A 547 30.20 2.06 8.27
C GLY A 547 30.35 1.60 6.81
N CYS A 548 30.56 2.52 5.86
CA CYS A 548 30.77 2.19 4.45
C CYS A 548 32.25 2.24 4.04
N PRO A 549 32.71 1.34 3.16
CA PRO A 549 34.07 1.39 2.64
C PRO A 549 34.29 2.64 1.79
N LEU A 550 35.45 3.30 1.96
CA LEU A 550 35.80 4.53 1.23
C LEU A 550 36.03 4.31 -0.28
N TYR A 551 36.18 3.07 -0.71
CA TYR A 551 36.34 2.66 -2.10
C TYR A 551 35.58 1.34 -2.35
N THR A 552 34.78 1.29 -3.43
CA THR A 552 34.07 0.09 -3.93
C THR A 552 34.77 -0.55 -5.11
#